data_AF-A0A960GZU6-F1
#
_entry.id   AF-A0A960GZU6-F1
#
_cell.length_a   1.000
_cell.length_b   1.000
_cell.length_c   1.000
_cell.angle_alpha   90.00
_cell.angle_beta   90.00
_cell.angle_gamma   90.00
#
_symmetry.space_group_name_H-M   'P 1'
#
loop_
_entity.id
_entity.type
_entity.pdbx_description
1 polymer ?
#
loop_
_entity_poly.entity_id
_entity_poly.type
_entity_poly.pdbx_seq_one_letter_code
_entity_poly.pdbx_strand_id
1 'polypeptide(L)'
;AADYLDYPRMRAVIVAINNTPDGALLLPSGNYDVWDVVPAFPPPPPPPGVSPESWRREIAPHTVFFTNLGMVGMNVGLNTRVIDQIGLANPLAAHTARLEDARIGHDKNLFPDWAVAEGPWLKERPYVPQYLDEGWIREAQAALQCEATEAMLDSIRKPLGVRRFLSNVLHAADFTRYRIDRVPQYELRRCGLGEPPLDGTPYTGLPATGP
;
A
#
# COMPACT_ATOMS: atom_id res chain seq x y z
N ALA A 1 22.81 4.04 -10.50
CA ALA A 1 21.79 3.58 -9.52
C ALA A 1 22.40 3.51 -8.12
N ALA A 2 23.55 2.81 -7.96
CA ALA A 2 24.26 2.70 -6.69
C ALA A 2 24.57 4.05 -6.02
N ASP A 3 24.79 5.12 -6.79
CA ASP A 3 25.04 6.48 -6.25
C ASP A 3 23.90 6.98 -5.35
N TYR A 4 22.65 6.52 -5.56
CA TYR A 4 21.54 6.87 -4.66
C TYR A 4 21.69 6.23 -3.27
N LEU A 5 22.48 5.17 -3.13
CA LEU A 5 22.74 4.52 -1.83
C LEU A 5 23.66 5.37 -0.94
N ASP A 6 24.25 6.44 -1.45
CA ASP A 6 24.89 7.45 -0.60
C ASP A 6 23.85 8.24 0.22
N TYR A 7 22.58 8.24 -0.22
CA TYR A 7 21.48 8.78 0.56
C TYR A 7 21.05 7.79 1.65
N PRO A 8 21.11 8.17 2.95
CA PRO A 8 20.87 7.26 4.08
C PRO A 8 19.59 6.43 3.95
N ARG A 9 18.48 7.05 3.53
CA ARG A 9 17.18 6.38 3.39
C ARG A 9 17.15 5.33 2.28
N MET A 10 17.87 5.55 1.19
CA MET A 10 17.92 4.58 0.09
C MET A 10 18.82 3.40 0.45
N ARG A 11 19.91 3.61 1.16
CA ARG A 11 20.68 2.50 1.74
C ARG A 11 19.84 1.71 2.75
N ALA A 12 19.12 2.42 3.62
CA ALA A 12 18.28 1.81 4.63
C ALA A 12 17.15 0.95 4.05
N VAL A 13 16.63 1.27 2.84
CA VAL A 13 15.58 0.43 2.24
C VAL A 13 16.11 -0.95 1.88
N ILE A 14 17.34 -1.04 1.38
CA ILE A 14 17.98 -2.33 1.04
C ILE A 14 18.27 -3.13 2.29
N VAL A 15 18.74 -2.47 3.36
CA VAL A 15 18.95 -3.10 4.66
C VAL A 15 17.62 -3.65 5.23
N ALA A 16 16.54 -2.88 5.16
CA ALA A 16 15.22 -3.29 5.64
C ALA A 16 14.64 -4.48 4.86
N ILE A 17 14.79 -4.51 3.53
CA ILE A 17 14.39 -5.64 2.69
C ILE A 17 15.18 -6.90 3.08
N ASN A 18 16.50 -6.79 3.23
CA ASN A 18 17.36 -7.92 3.59
C ASN A 18 17.06 -8.45 5.00
N ASN A 19 16.62 -7.58 5.92
CA ASN A 19 16.24 -7.96 7.28
C ASN A 19 14.82 -8.51 7.40
N THR A 20 14.02 -8.46 6.31
CA THR A 20 12.64 -8.98 6.27
C THR A 20 12.53 -10.06 5.19
N PRO A 21 13.21 -11.21 5.34
CA PRO A 21 13.27 -12.24 4.29
C PRO A 21 11.92 -12.88 3.95
N ASP A 22 10.92 -12.75 4.84
CA ASP A 22 9.57 -13.27 4.64
C ASP A 22 8.64 -12.26 3.93
N GLY A 23 9.12 -11.04 3.67
CA GLY A 23 8.35 -9.96 3.06
C GLY A 23 7.88 -8.93 4.08
N ALA A 24 7.67 -7.71 3.61
CA ALA A 24 7.17 -6.61 4.43
C ALA A 24 6.66 -5.45 3.57
N LEU A 25 5.75 -4.66 4.16
CA LEU A 25 5.52 -3.29 3.78
C LEU A 25 6.51 -2.38 4.52
N LEU A 26 7.23 -1.54 3.79
CA LEU A 26 8.16 -0.55 4.31
C LEU A 26 7.55 0.84 4.21
N LEU A 27 7.44 1.50 5.36
CA LEU A 27 6.90 2.84 5.54
C LEU A 27 8.03 3.82 5.90
N PRO A 28 8.00 5.06 5.39
CA PRO A 28 9.04 6.03 5.63
C PRO A 28 8.99 6.47 7.09
N SER A 29 10.01 6.12 7.87
CA SER A 29 10.12 6.59 9.26
C SER A 29 10.65 8.03 9.32
N GLY A 30 10.50 8.67 10.48
CA GLY A 30 11.13 9.96 10.76
C GLY A 30 12.66 9.89 10.82
N ASN A 31 13.23 8.72 11.07
CA ASN A 31 14.68 8.47 11.03
C ASN A 31 15.10 8.06 9.61
N TYR A 32 16.04 8.78 9.01
CA TYR A 32 16.47 8.50 7.64
C TYR A 32 17.28 7.20 7.50
N ASP A 33 17.79 6.63 8.58
CA ASP A 33 18.52 5.36 8.55
C ASP A 33 17.62 4.13 8.82
N VAL A 34 16.32 4.33 9.05
CA VAL A 34 15.39 3.26 9.41
C VAL A 34 14.09 3.38 8.61
N TRP A 35 13.52 2.23 8.26
CA TRP A 35 12.16 2.13 7.74
C TRP A 35 11.27 1.49 8.80
N ASP A 36 10.05 2.00 8.92
CA ASP A 36 9.02 1.34 9.71
C ASP A 36 8.54 0.12 8.92
N VAL A 37 8.43 -1.02 9.61
CA VAL A 37 8.19 -2.32 8.99
C VAL A 37 6.83 -2.85 9.43
N VAL A 38 5.99 -3.22 8.47
CA VAL A 38 4.82 -4.06 8.70
C VAL A 38 5.08 -5.42 8.04
N PRO A 39 5.39 -6.47 8.81
CA PRO A 39 5.73 -7.79 8.26
C PRO A 39 4.61 -8.39 7.42
N ALA A 40 4.98 -9.13 6.38
CA ALA A 40 4.04 -9.98 5.64
C ALA A 40 3.57 -11.17 6.48
N PHE A 41 2.40 -11.72 6.12
CA PHE A 41 2.05 -13.06 6.55
C PHE A 41 3.15 -14.04 6.10
N PRO A 42 3.52 -15.03 6.94
CA PRO A 42 4.52 -16.01 6.56
C PRO A 42 4.15 -16.69 5.23
N PRO A 43 5.11 -16.85 4.30
CA PRO A 43 4.85 -17.56 3.06
C PRO A 43 4.41 -19.01 3.33
N PRO A 44 3.62 -19.63 2.42
CA PRO A 44 3.35 -21.06 2.49
C PRO A 44 4.65 -21.87 2.52
N PRO A 45 4.64 -23.11 3.06
CA PRO A 45 5.83 -23.95 3.08
C PRO A 45 6.36 -24.21 1.66
N PRO A 46 7.68 -24.41 1.49
CA PRO A 46 8.27 -24.64 0.18
C PRO A 46 7.78 -25.96 -0.43
N PRO A 47 7.66 -26.04 -1.78
CA PRO A 47 7.47 -27.30 -2.47
C PRO A 47 8.58 -28.32 -2.15
N PRO A 48 8.32 -29.64 -2.26
CA PRO A 48 9.35 -30.66 -2.07
C PRO A 48 10.57 -30.41 -2.98
N GLY A 49 11.77 -30.44 -2.39
CA GLY A 49 13.02 -30.21 -3.11
C GLY A 49 13.43 -28.74 -3.28
N VAL A 50 12.59 -27.78 -2.84
CA VAL A 50 12.94 -26.35 -2.80
C VAL A 50 13.38 -25.96 -1.40
N SER A 51 14.49 -25.23 -1.29
CA SER A 51 14.96 -24.75 0.02
C SER A 51 14.02 -23.66 0.55
N PRO A 52 13.80 -23.56 1.89
CA PRO A 52 13.02 -22.47 2.46
C PRO A 52 13.57 -21.07 2.12
N GLU A 53 14.88 -20.93 1.95
CA GLU A 53 15.51 -19.65 1.60
C GLU A 53 15.23 -19.23 0.16
N SER A 54 15.42 -20.14 -0.81
CA SER A 54 15.13 -19.85 -2.22
C SER A 54 13.65 -19.58 -2.45
N TRP A 55 12.79 -20.37 -1.79
CA TRP A 55 11.34 -20.19 -1.86
C TRP A 55 10.91 -18.80 -1.38
N ARG A 56 11.41 -18.39 -0.21
CA ARG A 56 11.11 -17.07 0.35
C ARG A 56 11.57 -15.94 -0.56
N ARG A 57 12.79 -15.99 -1.09
CA ARG A 57 13.27 -14.95 -2.02
C ARG A 57 12.38 -14.77 -3.25
N GLU A 58 11.75 -15.85 -3.71
CA GLU A 58 10.88 -15.84 -4.88
C GLU A 58 9.49 -15.29 -4.56
N ILE A 59 8.91 -15.67 -3.42
CA ILE A 59 7.49 -15.40 -3.14
C ILE A 59 7.21 -14.38 -2.03
N ALA A 60 8.23 -13.97 -1.26
CA ALA A 60 8.07 -12.98 -0.20
C ALA A 60 7.65 -11.63 -0.80
N PRO A 61 6.48 -11.10 -0.43
CA PRO A 61 6.03 -9.82 -0.97
C PRO A 61 6.74 -8.68 -0.23
N HIS A 62 7.54 -7.89 -0.97
CA HIS A 62 8.02 -6.59 -0.48
C HIS A 62 7.25 -5.46 -1.15
N THR A 63 6.80 -4.50 -0.35
CA THR A 63 6.20 -3.25 -0.85
C THR A 63 6.87 -2.06 -0.16
N VAL A 64 7.33 -1.08 -0.93
CA VAL A 64 7.83 0.19 -0.41
C VAL A 64 6.80 1.28 -0.71
N PHE A 65 6.25 1.90 0.33
CA PHE A 65 5.30 3.00 0.20
C PHE A 65 6.03 4.34 0.36
N PHE A 66 6.47 4.95 -0.74
CA PHE A 66 7.26 6.17 -0.71
C PHE A 66 7.18 6.97 -2.01
N THR A 67 7.04 8.29 -1.88
CA THR A 67 6.91 9.20 -3.03
C THR A 67 8.12 9.20 -3.98
N ASN A 68 9.35 8.97 -3.51
CA ASN A 68 10.54 9.06 -4.36
C ASN A 68 10.78 7.75 -5.12
N LEU A 69 9.82 7.40 -5.97
CA LEU A 69 9.71 6.14 -6.71
C LEU A 69 10.96 5.82 -7.54
N GLY A 70 11.55 6.82 -8.21
CA GLY A 70 12.70 6.61 -9.08
C GLY A 70 13.93 6.11 -8.32
N MET A 71 14.25 6.73 -7.19
CA MET A 71 15.41 6.33 -6.39
C MET A 71 15.22 4.95 -5.78
N VAL A 72 14.01 4.62 -5.30
CA VAL A 72 13.72 3.29 -4.74
C VAL A 72 13.71 2.25 -5.86
N GLY A 73 12.94 2.46 -6.92
CA GLY A 73 12.75 1.51 -8.01
C GLY A 73 14.02 1.16 -8.78
N MET A 74 15.01 2.06 -8.82
CA MET A 74 16.32 1.77 -9.40
C MET A 74 17.22 0.88 -8.53
N ASN A 75 16.91 0.70 -7.25
CA ASN A 75 17.77 -0.01 -6.28
C ASN A 75 17.15 -1.29 -5.71
N VAL A 76 15.84 -1.48 -5.80
CA VAL A 76 15.16 -2.68 -5.29
C VAL A 76 15.02 -3.77 -6.37
N GLY A 77 14.79 -5.02 -5.94
CA GLY A 77 14.57 -6.15 -6.84
C GLY A 77 13.24 -6.08 -7.59
N LEU A 78 13.11 -6.84 -8.69
CA LEU A 78 11.88 -6.91 -9.49
C LEU A 78 10.67 -7.49 -8.74
N ASN A 79 10.92 -8.22 -7.65
CA ASN A 79 9.92 -8.76 -6.75
C ASN A 79 9.45 -7.74 -5.69
N THR A 80 9.99 -6.50 -5.69
CA THR A 80 9.56 -5.43 -4.80
C THR A 80 8.60 -4.48 -5.51
N ARG A 81 7.39 -4.34 -4.97
CA ARG A 81 6.43 -3.33 -5.42
C ARG A 81 6.81 -1.97 -4.83
N VAL A 82 6.84 -0.92 -5.66
CA VAL A 82 7.04 0.46 -5.18
C VAL A 82 5.77 1.25 -5.48
N ILE A 83 5.16 1.80 -4.42
CA ILE A 83 3.94 2.60 -4.47
C ILE A 83 4.11 3.88 -3.67
N ASP A 84 3.18 4.81 -3.81
CA ASP A 84 3.25 6.12 -3.18
C ASP A 84 1.88 6.61 -2.66
N GLN A 85 1.92 7.67 -1.84
CA GLN A 85 0.73 8.32 -1.31
C GLN A 85 0.06 9.31 -2.27
N ILE A 86 0.74 9.74 -3.34
CA ILE A 86 0.29 10.84 -4.22
C ILE A 86 -0.34 10.34 -5.52
N GLY A 87 -0.39 9.02 -5.74
CA GLY A 87 -1.06 8.39 -6.87
C GLY A 87 -0.26 8.41 -8.18
N LEU A 88 1.08 8.38 -8.12
CA LEU A 88 1.91 8.22 -9.32
C LEU A 88 2.02 6.77 -9.77
N ALA A 89 2.31 5.85 -8.84
CA ALA A 89 2.40 4.41 -9.07
C ALA A 89 1.35 3.63 -8.28
N ASN A 90 0.74 4.21 -7.25
CA ASN A 90 -0.32 3.57 -6.48
C ASN A 90 -1.71 3.80 -7.12
N PRO A 91 -2.38 2.76 -7.67
CA PRO A 91 -3.71 2.92 -8.24
C PRO A 91 -4.72 3.46 -7.24
N LEU A 92 -4.67 3.01 -5.99
CA LEU A 92 -5.64 3.44 -4.98
C LEU A 92 -5.49 4.94 -4.70
N ALA A 93 -4.26 5.41 -4.49
CA ALA A 93 -4.00 6.83 -4.29
C ALA A 93 -4.34 7.66 -5.53
N ALA A 94 -4.13 7.12 -6.75
CA ALA A 94 -4.50 7.79 -8.00
C ALA A 94 -6.00 8.07 -8.10
N HIS A 95 -6.84 7.29 -7.42
CA HIS A 95 -8.28 7.47 -7.35
C HIS A 95 -8.75 8.24 -6.11
N THR A 96 -7.88 8.93 -5.37
CA THR A 96 -8.30 9.89 -4.34
C THR A 96 -8.56 11.27 -4.91
N ALA A 97 -9.33 12.09 -4.18
CA ALA A 97 -9.52 13.50 -4.49
C ALA A 97 -8.21 14.29 -4.39
N ARG A 98 -8.10 15.35 -5.19
CA ARG A 98 -6.99 16.29 -5.07
C ARG A 98 -7.17 17.13 -3.80
N LEU A 99 -6.06 17.45 -3.15
CA LEU A 99 -6.00 18.44 -2.09
C LEU A 99 -5.96 19.82 -2.73
N GLU A 100 -6.90 20.67 -2.34
CA GLU A 100 -6.89 22.09 -2.73
C GLU A 100 -5.60 22.75 -2.22
N ASP A 101 -5.05 23.67 -3.01
CA ASP A 101 -3.82 24.43 -2.73
C ASP A 101 -2.52 23.62 -2.55
N ALA A 102 -2.54 22.31 -2.76
CA ALA A 102 -1.33 21.51 -2.80
C ALA A 102 -0.55 21.70 -4.11
N ARG A 103 0.72 21.30 -4.11
CA ARG A 103 1.57 21.35 -5.30
C ARG A 103 0.99 20.45 -6.40
N ILE A 104 0.70 21.01 -7.56
CA ILE A 104 0.20 20.26 -8.73
C ILE A 104 1.09 19.04 -9.01
N GLY A 105 0.46 17.87 -9.17
CA GLY A 105 1.14 16.59 -9.37
C GLY A 105 1.69 15.95 -8.09
N HIS A 106 1.57 16.61 -6.94
CA HIS A 106 1.82 16.09 -5.58
C HIS A 106 0.65 16.50 -4.66
N ASP A 107 -0.54 16.62 -5.25
CA ASP A 107 -1.75 17.16 -4.66
C ASP A 107 -2.72 16.06 -4.27
N LYS A 108 -2.21 14.90 -3.87
CA LYS A 108 -2.97 13.79 -3.29
C LYS A 108 -2.21 13.23 -2.11
N ASN A 109 -2.93 12.65 -1.18
CA ASN A 109 -2.32 12.04 0.00
C ASN A 109 -3.21 10.93 0.54
N LEU A 110 -2.91 9.70 0.13
CA LEU A 110 -3.46 8.48 0.69
C LEU A 110 -2.71 8.13 1.98
N PHE A 111 -3.43 7.83 3.05
CA PHE A 111 -2.82 7.47 4.33
C PHE A 111 -2.13 6.09 4.26
N PRO A 112 -1.02 5.90 4.99
CA PRO A 112 -0.29 4.63 5.03
C PRO A 112 -1.14 3.44 5.51
N ASP A 113 -2.18 3.69 6.31
CA ASP A 113 -3.16 2.70 6.78
C ASP A 113 -3.80 1.93 5.61
N TRP A 114 -4.03 2.58 4.47
CA TRP A 114 -4.52 1.92 3.25
C TRP A 114 -3.50 0.97 2.64
N ALA A 115 -2.22 1.31 2.68
CA ALA A 115 -1.16 0.42 2.22
C ALA A 115 -1.05 -0.82 3.14
N VAL A 116 -1.28 -0.64 4.45
CA VAL A 116 -1.39 -1.75 5.39
C VAL A 116 -2.65 -2.60 5.11
N ALA A 117 -3.79 -1.97 4.91
CA ALA A 117 -5.06 -2.65 4.67
C ALA A 117 -5.07 -3.48 3.38
N GLU A 118 -4.48 -2.96 2.31
CA GLU A 118 -4.51 -3.58 0.98
C GLU A 118 -3.67 -4.85 0.85
N GLY A 119 -2.55 -4.93 1.58
CA GLY A 119 -1.59 -6.00 1.36
C GLY A 119 -1.72 -7.18 2.32
N PRO A 120 -0.96 -8.26 2.06
CA PRO A 120 -0.94 -9.48 2.87
C PRO A 120 -0.03 -9.31 4.10
N TRP A 121 -0.27 -8.27 4.90
CA TRP A 121 0.54 -7.94 6.08
C TRP A 121 -0.15 -8.34 7.39
N LEU A 122 0.64 -8.43 8.45
CA LEU A 122 0.16 -8.49 9.83
C LEU A 122 -0.39 -7.12 10.24
N LYS A 123 -1.72 -7.02 10.42
CA LYS A 123 -2.47 -5.75 10.54
C LYS A 123 -2.76 -5.30 11.97
N GLU A 124 -2.20 -5.99 12.96
CA GLU A 124 -2.45 -5.74 14.37
C GLU A 124 -1.12 -5.60 15.13
N ARG A 125 -1.16 -4.96 16.30
CA ARG A 125 -0.05 -4.86 17.23
C ARG A 125 0.38 -6.26 17.68
N PRO A 126 1.69 -6.48 17.87
CA PRO A 126 2.77 -5.49 17.86
C PRO A 126 3.37 -5.20 16.47
N TYR A 127 2.77 -5.70 15.39
CA TYR A 127 3.37 -5.70 14.04
C TYR A 127 3.15 -4.41 13.24
N VAL A 128 2.16 -3.60 13.64
CA VAL A 128 1.87 -2.31 13.03
C VAL A 128 2.48 -1.18 13.88
N PRO A 129 3.12 -0.16 13.25
CA PRO A 129 3.65 1.01 13.94
C PRO A 129 2.65 1.69 14.89
N GLN A 130 3.15 2.26 15.99
CA GLN A 130 2.32 2.82 17.05
C GLN A 130 1.43 3.98 16.62
N TYR A 131 1.90 4.76 15.64
CA TYR A 131 1.18 5.91 15.10
C TYR A 131 0.08 5.56 14.09
N LEU A 132 -0.02 4.29 13.65
CA LEU A 132 -1.15 3.85 12.81
C LEU A 132 -2.28 3.31 13.68
N ASP A 133 -3.50 3.55 13.24
CA ASP A 133 -4.71 3.17 13.95
C ASP A 133 -5.27 1.87 13.35
N GLU A 134 -5.34 0.81 14.17
CA GLU A 134 -5.84 -0.50 13.73
C GLU A 134 -7.29 -0.45 13.28
N GLY A 135 -8.10 0.46 13.84
CA GLY A 135 -9.47 0.67 13.44
C GLY A 135 -9.54 1.25 12.03
N TRP A 136 -8.73 2.26 11.71
CA TRP A 136 -8.62 2.80 10.36
C TRP A 136 -8.11 1.77 9.35
N ILE A 137 -7.18 0.91 9.75
CA ILE A 137 -6.73 -0.21 8.91
C ILE A 137 -7.89 -1.19 8.65
N ARG A 138 -8.67 -1.54 9.67
CA ARG A 138 -9.85 -2.43 9.54
C ARG A 138 -10.94 -1.80 8.67
N GLU A 139 -11.27 -0.53 8.89
CA GLU A 139 -12.23 0.21 8.07
C GLU A 139 -11.76 0.30 6.61
N ALA A 140 -10.48 0.61 6.38
CA ALA A 140 -9.91 0.67 5.04
C ALA A 140 -9.98 -0.70 4.36
N GLN A 141 -9.68 -1.78 5.10
CA GLN A 141 -9.76 -3.15 4.59
C GLN A 141 -11.21 -3.54 4.23
N ALA A 142 -12.20 -3.11 5.02
CA ALA A 142 -13.60 -3.29 4.70
C ALA A 142 -14.02 -2.45 3.47
N ALA A 143 -13.58 -1.19 3.40
CA ALA A 143 -13.87 -0.27 2.30
C ALA A 143 -13.30 -0.75 0.95
N LEU A 144 -12.18 -1.48 0.96
CA LEU A 144 -11.62 -2.11 -0.25
C LEU A 144 -12.54 -3.17 -0.88
N GLN A 145 -13.54 -3.68 -0.15
CA GLN A 145 -14.54 -4.63 -0.66
C GLN A 145 -15.70 -3.96 -1.40
N CYS A 146 -15.67 -2.63 -1.55
CA CYS A 146 -16.65 -1.92 -2.35
C CYS A 146 -16.56 -2.35 -3.82
N GLU A 147 -17.66 -2.82 -4.40
CA GLU A 147 -17.69 -3.43 -5.74
C GLU A 147 -17.07 -2.52 -6.82
N ALA A 148 -17.30 -1.21 -6.72
CA ALA A 148 -16.72 -0.23 -7.65
C ALA A 148 -15.20 -0.06 -7.45
N THR A 149 -14.71 -0.15 -6.20
CA THR A 149 -13.27 -0.18 -5.88
C THR A 149 -12.64 -1.41 -6.48
N GLU A 150 -13.22 -2.59 -6.23
CA GLU A 150 -12.73 -3.86 -6.75
C GLU A 150 -12.72 -3.88 -8.27
N ALA A 151 -13.79 -3.42 -8.94
CA ALA A 151 -13.87 -3.36 -10.39
C ALA A 151 -12.79 -2.45 -11.00
N MET A 152 -12.56 -1.28 -10.40
CA MET A 152 -11.50 -0.37 -10.84
C MET A 152 -10.12 -0.99 -10.63
N LEU A 153 -9.83 -1.55 -9.45
CA LEU A 153 -8.55 -2.17 -9.16
C LEU A 153 -8.30 -3.40 -10.03
N ASP A 154 -9.32 -4.21 -10.29
CA ASP A 154 -9.30 -5.35 -11.19
C ASP A 154 -8.96 -4.96 -12.63
N SER A 155 -9.43 -3.78 -13.08
CA SER A 155 -9.10 -3.26 -14.41
C SER A 155 -7.60 -3.05 -14.60
N ILE A 156 -6.85 -2.87 -13.50
CA ILE A 156 -5.41 -2.61 -13.47
C ILE A 156 -4.62 -3.87 -13.08
N ARG A 157 -5.11 -4.65 -12.12
CA ARG A 157 -4.36 -5.74 -11.46
C ARG A 157 -4.54 -7.10 -12.08
N LYS A 158 -5.73 -7.40 -12.62
CA LYS A 158 -6.00 -8.73 -13.16
C LYS A 158 -5.31 -8.90 -14.52
N PRO A 159 -4.87 -10.13 -14.87
CA PRO A 159 -4.25 -10.39 -16.16
C PRO A 159 -5.09 -9.89 -17.35
N LEU A 160 -4.42 -9.26 -18.31
CA LEU A 160 -5.06 -8.69 -19.49
C LEU A 160 -5.41 -9.78 -20.52
N GLY A 161 -6.52 -10.47 -20.32
CA GLY A 161 -7.15 -11.34 -21.32
C GLY A 161 -8.12 -10.57 -22.23
N VAL A 162 -8.60 -11.20 -23.30
CA VAL A 162 -9.53 -10.58 -24.29
C VAL A 162 -10.78 -9.99 -23.60
N ARG A 163 -11.40 -10.73 -22.68
CA ARG A 163 -12.57 -10.24 -21.93
C ARG A 163 -12.24 -9.00 -21.09
N ARG A 164 -11.09 -9.00 -20.40
CA ARG A 164 -10.65 -7.88 -19.57
C ARG A 164 -10.30 -6.67 -20.43
N PHE A 165 -9.63 -6.88 -21.56
CA PHE A 165 -9.32 -5.83 -22.52
C PHE A 165 -10.60 -5.13 -23.01
N LEU A 166 -11.60 -5.88 -23.49
CA LEU A 166 -12.86 -5.31 -23.95
C LEU A 166 -13.61 -4.59 -22.82
N SER A 167 -13.67 -5.19 -21.63
CA SER A 167 -14.26 -4.56 -20.44
C SER A 167 -13.58 -3.23 -20.09
N ASN A 168 -12.24 -3.21 -20.07
CA ASN A 168 -11.47 -2.00 -19.78
C ASN A 168 -11.70 -0.90 -20.83
N VAL A 169 -11.83 -1.25 -22.12
CA VAL A 169 -12.13 -0.27 -23.17
C VAL A 169 -13.55 0.29 -23.02
N LEU A 170 -14.55 -0.57 -22.76
CA LEU A 170 -15.94 -0.15 -22.61
C LEU A 170 -16.16 0.73 -21.37
N HIS A 171 -15.47 0.42 -20.27
CA HIS A 171 -15.61 1.12 -18.98
C HIS A 171 -14.48 2.12 -18.71
N ALA A 172 -13.66 2.46 -19.71
CA ALA A 172 -12.48 3.31 -19.52
C ALA A 172 -12.82 4.66 -18.86
N ALA A 173 -13.92 5.30 -19.29
CA ALA A 173 -14.36 6.58 -18.76
C ALA A 173 -14.82 6.46 -17.30
N ASP A 174 -15.55 5.40 -16.96
CA ASP A 174 -16.06 5.15 -15.60
C ASP A 174 -14.90 4.88 -14.64
N PHE A 175 -14.00 3.96 -15.00
CA PHE A 175 -12.82 3.66 -14.19
C PHE A 175 -11.93 4.89 -14.01
N THR A 176 -11.72 5.69 -15.06
CA THR A 176 -10.90 6.92 -14.96
C THR A 176 -11.53 7.97 -14.04
N ARG A 177 -12.86 8.09 -14.03
CA ARG A 177 -13.59 9.09 -13.21
C ARG A 177 -13.82 8.64 -11.79
N TYR A 178 -13.82 7.34 -11.54
CA TYR A 178 -14.06 6.74 -10.24
C TYR A 178 -13.14 7.34 -9.16
N ARG A 179 -13.70 7.65 -7.98
CA ARG A 179 -12.94 8.18 -6.84
C ARG A 179 -13.35 7.48 -5.56
N ILE A 180 -12.36 7.19 -4.72
CA ILE A 180 -12.54 6.82 -3.31
C ILE A 180 -12.38 8.07 -2.44
N ASP A 181 -12.99 8.05 -1.26
CA ASP A 181 -12.58 8.90 -0.15
C ASP A 181 -11.36 8.27 0.54
N ARG A 182 -10.38 9.09 0.87
CA ARG A 182 -9.18 8.64 1.59
C ARG A 182 -9.44 8.41 3.07
N VAL A 183 -10.54 8.92 3.63
CA VAL A 183 -10.97 8.66 5.00
C VAL A 183 -11.82 7.38 4.98
N PRO A 184 -11.36 6.27 5.58
CA PRO A 184 -12.04 4.98 5.50
C PRO A 184 -13.53 5.02 5.88
N GLN A 185 -13.87 5.71 6.97
CA GLN A 185 -15.27 5.84 7.40
C GLN A 185 -16.16 6.51 6.34
N TYR A 186 -15.66 7.53 5.63
CA TYR A 186 -16.41 8.20 4.57
C TYR A 186 -16.53 7.30 3.34
N GLU A 187 -15.50 6.50 3.05
CA GLU A 187 -15.53 5.53 1.97
C GLU A 187 -16.53 4.39 2.23
N LEU A 188 -16.59 3.88 3.46
CA LEU A 188 -17.61 2.91 3.87
C LEU A 188 -19.02 3.45 3.63
N ARG A 189 -19.28 4.71 4.02
CA ARG A 189 -20.57 5.38 3.76
C ARG A 189 -20.85 5.56 2.27
N ARG A 190 -19.84 5.97 1.48
CA ARG A 190 -19.95 6.12 0.01
C ARG A 190 -20.34 4.79 -0.64
N CYS A 191 -19.82 3.68 -0.12
CA CYS A 191 -20.06 2.33 -0.63
C CYS A 191 -21.27 1.62 0.00
N GLY A 192 -21.94 2.24 0.98
CA GLY A 192 -23.04 1.59 1.70
C GLY A 192 -22.62 0.37 2.53
N LEU A 193 -21.35 0.28 2.90
CA LEU A 193 -20.79 -0.80 3.72
C LEU A 193 -20.92 -0.47 5.22
N GLY A 194 -21.16 -1.50 6.03
CA GLY A 194 -21.20 -1.36 7.48
C GLY A 194 -19.82 -1.11 8.07
N GLU A 195 -19.77 -0.39 9.19
CA GLU A 195 -18.53 -0.22 9.97
C GLU A 195 -18.16 -1.56 10.65
N PRO A 196 -16.93 -2.06 10.48
CA PRO A 196 -16.51 -3.29 11.13
C PRO A 196 -16.40 -3.10 12.65
N PRO A 197 -16.45 -4.19 13.44
CA PRO A 197 -16.18 -4.12 14.88
C PRO A 197 -14.79 -3.53 15.16
N LEU A 198 -14.75 -2.48 15.99
CA LEU A 198 -13.53 -1.82 16.44
C LEU A 198 -13.29 -2.13 17.93
N ASP A 199 -12.05 -2.49 18.28
CA ASP A 199 -11.67 -2.83 19.66
C ASP A 199 -11.35 -1.58 20.52
N GLY A 200 -11.50 -0.38 19.96
CA GLY A 200 -11.14 0.91 20.55
C GLY A 200 -12.17 2.01 20.33
N THR A 201 -11.87 3.22 20.80
CA THR A 201 -12.74 4.39 20.54
C THR A 201 -12.69 4.73 19.05
N PRO A 202 -13.83 5.02 18.41
CA PRO A 202 -13.86 5.46 17.01
C PRO A 202 -12.95 6.67 16.83
N TYR A 203 -12.08 6.62 15.84
CA TYR A 203 -11.13 7.67 15.53
C TYR A 203 -11.85 9.01 15.29
N THR A 204 -11.56 10.02 16.11
CA THR A 204 -12.29 11.30 16.12
C THR A 204 -11.76 12.34 15.13
N GLY A 205 -11.00 11.92 14.10
CA GLY A 205 -10.64 12.80 12.98
C GLY A 205 -9.41 13.68 13.15
N LEU A 206 -8.53 13.41 14.12
CA LEU A 206 -7.22 14.08 14.23
C LEU A 206 -6.12 13.16 13.69
N PRO A 207 -5.38 13.55 12.64
CA PRO A 207 -4.31 12.70 12.11
C PRO A 207 -3.37 12.32 13.25
N ALA A 208 -3.07 11.02 13.37
CA ALA A 208 -2.00 10.51 14.22
C ALA A 208 -0.59 10.92 13.73
N THR A 209 -0.51 12.00 12.94
CA THR A 209 0.70 12.72 12.59
C THR A 209 0.63 14.07 13.31
N GLY A 210 1.25 14.16 14.49
CA GLY A 210 1.78 15.45 14.93
C GLY A 210 3.23 15.59 14.45
N PRO A 211 3.85 16.77 14.65
CA PRO A 211 3.45 18.07 14.14
C PRO A 211 3.74 18.25 12.63
#